data_AF-A0A533ZM86-F1
#
_entry.id   AF-A0A533ZM86-F1
#
_cell.length_a   1.000
_cell.length_b   1.000
_cell.length_c   1.000
_cell.angle_alpha   90.00
_cell.angle_beta   90.00
_cell.angle_gamma   90.00
#
_symmetry.space_group_name_H-M   'P 1'
#
loop_
_entity.id
_entity.type
_entity.pdbx_description
1 polymer ?
#
loop_
_entity_poly.entity_id
_entity_poly.type
_entity_poly.pdbx_seq_one_letter_code
_entity_poly.pdbx_strand_id
1 'polypeptide(L)'
;QCGYRVRTAKNGPAALALVEQQPPRLIIVDLTMPDMDGVKLVRKLRERQVQCAVIAFTGSRDERLLREILDLGVVDIMEKPADPERLAVAIQVGLILTSR
;
A
#
# COMPACT_ATOMS: atom_id res chain seq x y z
N GLN A 1 10.51 15.12 9.72
CA GLN A 1 10.65 13.65 9.56
C GLN A 1 9.74 12.99 10.60
N CYS A 2 8.84 12.08 10.20
CA CYS A 2 7.76 11.57 11.06
C CYS A 2 8.15 10.38 11.97
N GLY A 3 9.45 10.10 12.16
CA GLY A 3 9.92 9.05 13.08
C GLY A 3 9.75 7.59 12.62
N TYR A 4 9.31 7.35 11.38
CA TYR A 4 9.11 5.99 10.85
C TYR A 4 10.38 5.39 10.24
N ARG A 5 10.60 4.09 10.45
CA ARG A 5 11.58 3.31 9.69
C ARG A 5 10.97 2.88 8.36
N VAL A 6 11.53 3.39 7.27
CA VAL A 6 11.02 3.15 5.91
C VAL A 6 11.96 2.22 5.15
N ARG A 7 11.39 1.29 4.40
CA ARG A 7 12.09 0.47 3.41
C ARG A 7 11.39 0.68 2.07
N THR A 8 12.15 0.81 0.99
CA THR A 8 11.61 1.03 -0.35
C THR A 8 11.82 -0.20 -1.22
N ALA A 9 10.86 -0.49 -2.08
CA ALA A 9 10.95 -1.52 -3.11
C ALA A 9 10.63 -0.90 -4.46
N LYS A 10 11.45 -1.21 -5.47
CA LYS A 10 11.25 -0.73 -6.84
C LYS A 10 10.16 -1.50 -7.59
N ASN A 11 9.75 -2.67 -7.09
CA ASN A 11 8.70 -3.49 -7.68
C ASN A 11 8.13 -4.51 -6.67
N GLY A 12 7.12 -5.27 -7.10
CA GLY A 12 6.35 -6.21 -6.28
C GLY A 12 7.16 -7.40 -5.80
N PRO A 13 7.96 -8.07 -6.65
CA PRO A 13 8.87 -9.11 -6.18
C PRO A 13 9.83 -8.60 -5.09
N ALA A 14 10.42 -7.42 -5.27
CA ALA A 14 11.26 -6.81 -4.24
C ALA A 14 10.45 -6.49 -2.98
N ALA A 15 9.24 -5.96 -3.10
CA ALA A 15 8.36 -5.68 -1.96
C ALA A 15 8.01 -6.95 -1.18
N LEU A 16 7.66 -8.04 -1.87
CA LEU A 16 7.37 -9.33 -1.26
C LEU A 16 8.60 -9.89 -0.53
N ALA A 17 9.79 -9.79 -1.11
CA ALA A 17 11.03 -10.20 -0.43
C ALA A 17 11.30 -9.37 0.85
N LEU A 18 11.04 -8.05 0.83
CA LEU A 18 11.16 -7.22 2.04
C LEU A 18 10.14 -7.64 3.11
N VAL A 19 8.89 -7.91 2.71
CA VAL A 19 7.81 -8.36 3.60
C VAL A 19 8.13 -9.71 4.22
N GLU A 20 8.68 -10.66 3.46
CA GLU A 20 9.10 -11.97 3.97
C GLU A 20 10.23 -11.85 4.99
N GLN A 21 11.20 -10.96 4.76
CA GLN A 21 12.29 -10.73 5.71
C GLN A 21 11.80 -10.07 7.01
N GLN A 22 10.91 -9.08 6.88
CA GLN A 22 10.36 -8.36 8.02
C GLN A 22 9.00 -7.76 7.63
N PRO A 23 7.88 -8.33 8.11
CA PRO A 23 6.55 -7.82 7.83
C PRO A 23 6.40 -6.36 8.28
N PRO A 24 6.04 -5.43 7.38
CA PRO A 24 5.78 -4.06 7.75
C PRO A 24 4.38 -3.93 8.36
N ARG A 25 4.18 -2.88 9.17
CA ARG A 25 2.85 -2.53 9.68
C ARG A 25 1.98 -1.83 8.64
N LEU A 26 2.61 -1.12 7.70
CA LEU A 26 1.95 -0.35 6.66
C LEU A 26 2.75 -0.39 5.37
N ILE A 27 2.06 -0.51 4.24
CA ILE A 27 2.61 -0.44 2.88
C ILE A 27 1.91 0.70 2.14
N ILE A 28 2.70 1.53 1.47
CA ILE A 28 2.20 2.47 0.47
C ILE A 28 2.56 1.87 -0.89
N VAL A 29 1.56 1.61 -1.72
CA VAL A 29 1.75 0.96 -3.02
C VAL A 29 1.32 1.89 -4.15
N ASP A 30 2.15 1.99 -5.17
CA ASP A 30 1.79 2.66 -6.42
C ASP A 30 1.02 1.69 -7.32
N LEU A 31 -0.17 2.06 -7.78
CA LEU A 31 -0.94 1.26 -8.74
C LEU A 31 -0.58 1.57 -10.19
N THR A 32 0.07 2.70 -10.45
CA THR A 32 0.46 3.17 -11.79
C THR A 32 1.94 2.91 -12.03
N MET A 33 2.34 1.63 -12.02
CA MET A 33 3.69 1.19 -12.38
C MET A 33 3.68 0.43 -13.72
N PRO A 34 4.57 0.74 -14.68
CA PRO A 34 4.53 0.20 -16.03
C PRO A 34 4.76 -1.32 -16.12
N ASP A 35 5.47 -1.93 -15.15
CA ASP A 35 5.90 -3.34 -15.23
C ASP A 35 5.27 -4.25 -14.17
N MET A 36 4.49 -3.71 -13.24
CA MET A 36 4.02 -4.49 -12.11
C MET A 36 2.74 -3.92 -11.53
N ASP A 37 1.79 -4.82 -11.37
CA ASP A 37 0.44 -4.50 -10.95
C ASP A 37 0.40 -4.39 -9.42
N GLY A 38 0.30 -3.16 -8.92
CA GLY A 38 0.15 -2.87 -7.50
C GLY A 38 -1.03 -3.63 -6.87
N VAL A 39 -2.08 -3.91 -7.66
CA VAL A 39 -3.21 -4.72 -7.22
C VAL A 39 -2.81 -6.18 -7.03
N LYS A 40 -2.02 -6.76 -7.94
CA LYS A 40 -1.46 -8.11 -7.76
C LYS A 40 -0.57 -8.22 -6.53
N LEU A 41 0.22 -7.19 -6.21
CA LEU A 41 1.01 -7.17 -4.99
C LEU A 41 0.10 -7.26 -3.77
N VAL A 42 -0.93 -6.40 -3.67
CA VAL A 42 -1.86 -6.41 -2.54
C VAL A 42 -2.63 -7.73 -2.44
N ARG A 43 -3.08 -8.27 -3.58
CA ARG A 43 -3.73 -9.58 -3.65
C ARG A 43 -2.84 -10.69 -3.05
N LYS A 44 -1.57 -10.76 -3.45
CA LYS A 44 -0.60 -11.72 -2.90
C LYS A 44 -0.36 -11.54 -1.41
N LEU A 45 -0.35 -10.29 -0.91
CA LEU A 45 -0.23 -10.02 0.52
C LEU A 45 -1.44 -10.57 1.30
N ARG A 46 -2.65 -10.43 0.75
CA ARG A 46 -3.89 -10.99 1.35
C ARG A 46 -3.92 -12.51 1.30
N GLU A 47 -3.54 -13.12 0.18
CA GLU A 47 -3.42 -14.59 0.04
C GLU A 47 -2.42 -15.18 1.06
N ARG A 48 -1.32 -14.47 1.33
CA ARG A 48 -0.32 -14.84 2.33
C ARG A 48 -0.68 -14.44 3.76
N GLN A 49 -1.90 -13.93 3.97
CA GLN A 49 -2.41 -13.48 5.27
C GLN A 49 -1.50 -12.45 5.97
N VAL A 50 -0.79 -11.61 5.19
CA VAL A 50 0.07 -10.57 5.74
C VAL A 50 -0.80 -9.47 6.37
N GLN A 51 -0.71 -9.35 7.68
CA GLN A 51 -1.42 -8.32 8.45
C GLN A 51 -0.68 -6.99 8.37
N CYS A 52 -1.02 -6.20 7.35
CA CYS A 52 -0.53 -4.84 7.18
C CYS A 52 -1.60 -3.92 6.60
N ALA A 53 -1.57 -2.66 7.02
CA ALA A 53 -2.33 -1.59 6.40
C ALA A 53 -1.76 -1.33 5.01
N VAL A 54 -2.64 -1.03 4.05
CA VAL A 54 -2.23 -0.70 2.69
C VAL A 54 -2.86 0.62 2.30
N ILE A 55 -2.05 1.57 1.84
CA ILE A 55 -2.52 2.81 1.21
C ILE A 55 -2.17 2.70 -0.27
N ALA A 56 -3.16 2.83 -1.14
CA ALA A 56 -2.95 2.83 -2.57
C ALA A 56 -2.71 4.26 -3.07
N PHE A 57 -1.72 4.43 -3.93
CA PHE A 57 -1.37 5.67 -4.61
C PHE A 57 -1.52 5.46 -6.11
N THR A 58 -2.25 6.30 -6.82
CA THR A 58 -2.54 6.05 -8.24
C THR A 58 -2.71 7.36 -9.02
N GLY A 59 -2.28 7.38 -10.28
CA GLY A 59 -2.71 8.38 -11.26
C GLY A 59 -3.82 7.87 -12.18
N SER A 60 -4.23 6.61 -12.03
CA SER A 60 -5.27 5.98 -12.84
C SER A 60 -6.67 6.34 -12.32
N ARG A 61 -7.58 6.58 -13.27
CA ARG A 61 -9.03 6.77 -13.04
C ARG A 61 -9.85 5.55 -13.48
N ASP A 62 -9.19 4.42 -13.73
CA ASP A 62 -9.87 3.18 -14.09
C ASP A 62 -10.70 2.66 -12.91
N GLU A 63 -12.02 2.79 -13.00
CA GLU A 63 -12.96 2.37 -11.97
C GLU A 63 -12.87 0.88 -11.62
N ARG A 64 -12.49 0.03 -12.57
CA ARG A 64 -12.36 -1.42 -12.31
C ARG A 64 -11.18 -1.69 -11.39
N LEU A 65 -10.05 -1.05 -11.69
CA LEU A 65 -8.84 -1.13 -10.87
C LEU A 65 -9.06 -0.53 -9.47
N LEU A 66 -9.78 0.60 -9.38
CA LEU A 66 -10.14 1.22 -8.11
C LEU A 66 -11.09 0.34 -7.28
N ARG A 67 -12.06 -0.31 -7.91
CA ARG A 67 -12.96 -1.26 -7.22
C ARG A 67 -12.20 -2.48 -6.72
N GLU A 68 -11.35 -3.06 -7.55
CA GLU A 68 -10.56 -4.25 -7.19
C GLU A 68 -9.66 -3.99 -5.99
N ILE A 69 -8.98 -2.83 -5.93
CA ILE A 69 -8.12 -2.50 -4.79
C ILE A 69 -8.93 -2.19 -3.51
N LEU A 70 -10.12 -1.60 -3.62
CA LEU A 70 -11.04 -1.42 -2.49
C LEU A 70 -11.46 -2.78 -1.89
N ASP A 71 -11.84 -3.73 -2.74
CA ASP A 71 -12.27 -5.07 -2.32
C ASP A 71 -11.15 -5.85 -1.58
N LEU A 72 -9.88 -5.48 -1.79
CA LEU A 72 -8.73 -6.03 -1.07
C LEU A 72 -8.51 -5.40 0.32
N GLY A 73 -9.38 -4.48 0.76
CA GLY A 73 -9.35 -3.88 2.09
C GLY A 73 -8.15 -2.96 2.29
N VAL A 74 -7.95 -2.00 1.39
CA VAL A 74 -7.01 -0.89 1.61
C VAL A 74 -7.59 0.14 2.59
N VAL A 75 -6.70 0.86 3.28
CA VAL A 75 -7.05 1.92 4.22
C VAL A 75 -7.54 3.17 3.49
N ASP A 76 -6.85 3.55 2.42
CA ASP A 76 -7.22 4.68 1.57
C ASP A 76 -6.68 4.49 0.15
N ILE A 77 -7.29 5.18 -0.81
CA ILE A 77 -6.80 5.37 -2.17
C ILE A 77 -6.57 6.86 -2.38
N MET A 78 -5.34 7.22 -2.74
CA MET A 78 -4.96 8.60 -2.98
C MET A 78 -4.55 8.80 -4.44
N GLU A 79 -5.12 9.85 -5.05
CA GLU A 79 -4.73 10.30 -6.39
C GLU A 79 -3.38 11.04 -6.31
N LYS A 80 -2.54 10.85 -7.33
CA LYS A 80 -1.29 11.59 -7.49
C LYS A 80 -1.54 12.93 -8.20
N PRO A 81 -0.90 14.03 -7.75
CA PRO A 81 -0.09 14.15 -6.55
C PRO A 81 -0.96 14.21 -5.29
N ALA A 82 -0.57 13.52 -4.21
CA ALA A 82 -1.30 13.60 -2.96
C ALA A 82 -0.72 14.68 -2.04
N ASP A 83 -1.60 15.28 -1.26
CA ASP A 83 -1.26 16.18 -0.16
C ASP A 83 -0.45 15.42 0.93
N PRO A 84 0.78 15.88 1.28
CA PRO A 84 1.58 15.28 2.35
C PRO A 84 0.87 15.20 3.70
N GLU A 85 0.02 16.16 4.05
CA GLU A 85 -0.73 16.16 5.31
C GLU A 85 -1.79 15.06 5.30
N ARG A 86 -2.53 14.93 4.20
CA ARG A 86 -3.48 13.83 4.00
C ARG A 86 -2.80 12.47 4.08
N LEU A 87 -1.63 12.32 3.44
CA LEU A 87 -0.86 11.09 3.51
C LEU A 87 -0.43 10.78 4.95
N ALA A 88 0.02 11.78 5.71
CA ALA A 88 0.41 11.61 7.10
C ALA A 88 -0.76 11.11 7.97
N VAL A 89 -1.97 11.66 7.79
CA VAL A 89 -3.18 11.22 8.49
C VAL A 89 -3.53 9.77 8.14
N ALA A 90 -3.52 9.40 6.87
CA ALA A 90 -3.82 8.02 6.48
C ALA A 90 -2.79 7.02 7.02
N ILE A 91 -1.51 7.41 7.09
CA ILE A 91 -0.46 6.59 7.72
C ILE A 91 -0.79 6.37 9.20
N GLN A 92 -1.14 7.43 9.94
CA GLN A 92 -1.51 7.33 11.35
C GLN A 92 -2.72 6.40 11.55
N VAL A 93 -3.78 6.60 10.77
CA VAL A 93 -4.98 5.74 10.80
C VAL A 93 -4.63 4.29 10.51
N GLY A 94 -3.88 4.01 9.45
CA GLY A 94 -3.48 2.64 9.11
C GLY A 94 -2.63 1.95 10.18
N LEU A 95 -1.74 2.70 10.84
CA LEU A 95 -0.95 2.18 11.96
C LEU A 95 -1.81 1.88 13.19
N ILE A 96 -2.83 2.70 13.49
CA ILE A 96 -3.78 2.46 14.59
C ILE A 96 -4.60 1.19 14.33
N LEU A 97 -5.13 1.03 13.11
CA LEU A 97 -5.96 -0.13 12.74
C LEU A 97 -5.21 -1.47 12.78
N THR A 98 -3.88 -1.44 12.66
CA THR A 98 -3.00 -2.62 12.74
C THR A 98 -2.36 -2.84 14.12
N SER A 99 -2.77 -2.08 15.15
CA SER A 99 -2.21 -2.16 16.51
C SER A 99 -2.85 -3.23 17.40
N ARG A 100 -3.46 -4.28 16.84
CA ARG A 100 -4.07 -5.38 17.61
C ARG A 100 -3.23 -6.64 17.55
#